data_AF-A0A8S1F2T3-F1
#
_entry.id   AF-A0A8S1F2T3-F1
#
_cell.length_a   1.000
_cell.length_b   1.000
_cell.length_c   1.000
_cell.angle_alpha   90.00
_cell.angle_beta   90.00
_cell.angle_gamma   90.00
#
_symmetry.space_group_name_H-M   'P 1'
#
loop_
_entity.id
_entity.type
_entity.pdbx_description
1 polymer ?
#
loop_
_entity_poly.entity_id
_entity_poly.type
_entity_poly.pdbx_seq_one_letter_code
_entity_poly.pdbx_strand_id
1 'polypeptide(L)'
;MWKVCLLFVGAVSAQLVEYDINEEECRKAGFVPEDLQCGTCEKLGDFHLERLMTDCMKCCTKEQEFHHNKYPFAVLEVCDCNLARFPQIQAFVHKDMASQWYGKVKVKQVRGVRPTVLLKDISGVTKETLNVEQWDTDTLIDFFNQWIE
;
A
#
# COMPACT_ATOMS: atom_id res chain seq x y z
N MET A 1 -58.29 -32.00 33.20
CA MET A 1 -56.89 -31.93 33.66
C MET A 1 -55.99 -32.56 32.60
N TRP A 2 -55.28 -31.75 31.81
CA TRP A 2 -54.07 -32.17 31.10
C TRP A 2 -53.19 -30.92 30.99
N LYS A 3 -52.04 -30.91 31.66
CA LYS A 3 -51.06 -29.83 31.61
C LYS A 3 -50.14 -29.99 30.40
N VAL A 4 -49.93 -28.87 29.75
CA VAL A 4 -48.88 -28.44 28.82
C VAL A 4 -47.57 -29.25 28.85
N CYS A 5 -47.01 -29.52 27.68
CA CYS A 5 -45.55 -29.53 27.46
C CYS A 5 -45.26 -28.88 26.10
N LEU A 6 -45.18 -27.53 26.12
CA LEU A 6 -44.60 -26.75 25.05
C LEU A 6 -43.08 -26.98 25.07
N LEU A 7 -42.57 -27.70 24.08
CA LEU A 7 -41.14 -27.84 23.85
C LEU A 7 -40.62 -26.51 23.27
N PHE A 8 -40.07 -25.66 24.13
CA PHE A 8 -39.25 -24.53 23.70
C PHE A 8 -37.91 -25.07 23.20
N VAL A 9 -37.73 -25.13 21.88
CA VAL A 9 -36.41 -25.30 21.25
C VAL A 9 -35.70 -23.96 21.38
N GLY A 10 -34.80 -23.87 22.36
CA GLY A 10 -33.93 -22.71 22.53
C GLY A 10 -32.94 -22.62 21.37
N ALA A 11 -33.07 -21.58 20.55
CA ALA A 11 -32.07 -21.21 19.58
C ALA A 11 -30.82 -20.71 20.32
N VAL A 12 -29.74 -21.49 20.27
CA VAL A 12 -28.42 -21.06 20.75
C VAL A 12 -27.85 -20.11 19.69
N SER A 13 -27.91 -18.81 19.96
CA SER A 13 -27.19 -17.82 19.18
C SER A 13 -25.70 -17.89 19.54
N ALA A 14 -24.86 -18.35 18.61
CA ALA A 14 -23.42 -18.21 18.73
C ALA A 14 -23.05 -16.73 18.55
N GLN A 15 -22.73 -16.05 19.65
CA GLN A 15 -22.12 -14.73 19.57
C GLN A 15 -20.64 -14.92 19.21
N LEU A 16 -20.26 -14.43 18.03
CA LEU A 16 -18.86 -14.20 17.70
C LEU A 16 -18.37 -13.07 18.61
N VAL A 17 -17.64 -13.43 19.66
CA VAL A 17 -16.93 -12.46 20.50
C VAL A 17 -15.68 -12.07 19.73
N GLU A 18 -15.62 -10.83 19.21
CA GLU A 18 -14.35 -10.22 18.82
C GLU A 18 -13.51 -10.10 20.09
N TYR A 19 -12.54 -11.01 20.25
CA TYR A 19 -11.62 -11.01 21.38
C TYR A 19 -10.54 -9.96 21.08
N ASP A 20 -10.71 -8.77 21.64
CA ASP A 20 -9.70 -7.73 21.63
C ASP A 20 -8.55 -8.15 22.57
N ILE A 21 -7.36 -8.39 22.03
CA ILE A 21 -6.18 -8.64 22.86
C ILE A 21 -5.81 -7.32 23.50
N ASN A 22 -5.65 -7.29 24.83
CA ASN A 22 -5.27 -6.07 25.52
C ASN A 22 -3.88 -5.60 25.05
N GLU A 23 -3.68 -4.29 24.88
CA GLU A 23 -2.39 -3.73 24.41
C GLU A 23 -1.19 -4.23 25.22
N GLU A 24 -1.38 -4.49 26.51
CA GLU A 24 -0.34 -5.00 27.40
C GLU A 24 0.09 -6.43 27.04
N GLU A 25 -0.83 -7.27 26.57
CA GLU A 25 -0.51 -8.62 26.08
C GLU A 25 0.26 -8.55 24.76
N CYS A 26 -0.12 -7.64 23.88
CA CYS A 26 0.63 -7.37 22.65
C CYS A 26 2.07 -6.91 22.92
N ARG A 27 2.27 -6.01 23.90
CA ARG A 27 3.60 -5.60 24.34
C ARG A 27 4.40 -6.76 24.94
N LYS A 28 3.76 -7.64 25.72
CA LYS A 28 4.40 -8.86 26.25
C LYS A 28 4.79 -9.85 25.15
N ALA A 29 4.03 -9.91 24.07
CA ALA A 29 4.35 -10.69 22.88
C ALA A 29 5.45 -10.03 22.01
N GLY A 30 5.87 -8.80 22.33
CA GLY A 30 6.94 -8.08 21.64
C GLY A 30 6.46 -7.14 20.53
N PHE A 31 5.15 -6.91 20.40
CA PHE A 31 4.58 -5.95 19.46
C PHE A 31 4.45 -4.55 20.08
N VAL A 32 4.45 -3.52 19.24
CA VAL A 32 4.18 -2.12 19.63
C VAL A 32 2.86 -1.72 18.97
N PRO A 33 1.71 -1.90 19.66
CA PRO A 33 0.38 -1.75 19.04
C PRO A 33 0.15 -0.37 18.40
N GLU A 34 0.74 0.68 18.97
CA GLU A 34 0.57 2.06 18.51
C GLU A 34 1.15 2.32 17.12
N ASP A 35 2.24 1.62 16.79
CA ASP A 35 2.96 1.76 15.52
C ASP A 35 2.75 0.55 14.59
N LEU A 36 2.03 -0.48 15.06
CA LEU A 36 1.82 -1.71 14.31
C LEU A 36 0.57 -1.61 13.43
N GLN A 37 0.79 -1.49 12.13
CA GLN A 37 -0.28 -1.45 11.14
C GLN A 37 -0.51 -2.84 10.51
N CYS A 38 -1.76 -3.22 10.25
CA CYS A 38 -2.09 -4.59 9.83
C CYS A 38 -1.47 -5.01 8.48
N GLY A 39 -1.24 -4.08 7.56
CA GLY A 39 -0.52 -4.35 6.31
C GLY A 39 0.94 -4.76 6.52
N THR A 40 1.55 -4.40 7.66
CA THR A 40 2.88 -4.89 8.05
C THR A 40 2.83 -6.36 8.45
N CYS A 41 1.76 -6.79 9.11
CA CYS A 41 1.58 -8.20 9.48
C CYS A 41 1.51 -9.09 8.23
N GLU A 42 0.81 -8.65 7.18
CA GLU A 42 0.66 -9.39 5.92
C GLU A 42 2.01 -9.69 5.24
N LYS A 43 2.99 -8.79 5.37
CA LYS A 43 4.35 -8.96 4.83
C LYS A 43 5.22 -9.95 5.60
N LEU A 44 4.81 -10.43 6.78
CA LEU A 44 5.61 -11.38 7.57
C LEU A 44 5.87 -12.70 6.83
N GLY A 45 4.97 -13.09 5.91
CA GLY A 45 5.16 -14.28 5.07
C GLY A 45 6.37 -14.18 4.14
N ASP A 46 6.67 -12.98 3.64
CA ASP A 46 7.80 -12.74 2.74
C ASP A 46 9.16 -12.99 3.42
N PHE A 47 9.18 -12.98 4.75
CA PHE A 47 10.37 -13.18 5.59
C PHE A 47 10.37 -14.51 6.34
N HIS A 48 9.45 -15.44 6.03
CA HIS A 48 9.29 -16.72 6.73
C HIS A 48 8.99 -16.56 8.24
N LEU A 49 8.20 -15.53 8.58
CA LEU A 49 7.77 -15.22 9.95
C LEU A 49 6.28 -15.53 10.16
N GLU A 50 5.72 -16.49 9.43
CA GLU A 50 4.28 -16.83 9.45
C GLU A 50 3.79 -17.22 10.85
N ARG A 51 4.68 -17.73 11.69
CA ARG A 51 4.38 -18.06 13.09
C ARG A 51 3.93 -16.86 13.93
N LEU A 52 4.34 -15.65 13.54
CA LEU A 52 3.96 -14.39 14.22
C LEU A 52 2.69 -13.77 13.64
N MET A 53 2.23 -14.23 12.48
CA MET A 53 1.10 -13.64 11.74
C MET A 53 -0.15 -13.54 12.60
N THR A 54 -0.52 -14.63 13.28
CA THR A 54 -1.76 -14.68 14.07
C THR A 54 -1.76 -13.71 15.23
N ASP A 55 -0.62 -13.55 15.92
CA ASP A 55 -0.52 -12.63 17.05
C ASP A 55 -0.39 -11.19 16.56
N CYS A 56 0.36 -10.96 15.48
CA CYS A 56 0.48 -9.66 14.83
C CYS A 56 -0.89 -9.12 14.39
N MET A 57 -1.70 -9.95 13.72
CA MET A 57 -3.03 -9.56 13.21
C MET A 57 -4.04 -9.23 14.31
N LYS A 58 -3.80 -9.70 15.54
CA LYS A 58 -4.64 -9.35 16.70
C LYS A 58 -4.16 -8.10 17.44
N CYS A 59 -2.92 -7.69 17.20
CA CYS A 59 -2.28 -6.55 17.86
C CYS A 59 -2.17 -5.31 16.96
N CYS A 60 -2.49 -5.44 15.68
CA CYS A 60 -2.34 -4.37 14.71
C CYS A 60 -3.56 -3.45 14.65
N THR A 61 -3.31 -2.20 14.29
CA THR A 61 -4.36 -1.23 13.95
C THR A 61 -4.72 -1.38 12.48
N LYS A 62 -6.01 -1.55 12.18
CA LYS A 62 -6.52 -1.54 10.81
C LYS A 62 -6.30 -0.16 10.19
N GLU A 63 -5.53 -0.12 9.12
CA GLU A 63 -5.31 1.08 8.34
C GLU A 63 -6.60 1.45 7.60
N GLN A 64 -6.91 2.74 7.51
CA GLN A 64 -7.87 3.20 6.51
C GLN A 64 -7.20 3.11 5.15
N GLU A 65 -7.78 2.35 4.23
CA GLU A 65 -7.34 2.36 2.85
C GLU A 65 -7.44 3.79 2.31
N PHE A 66 -6.30 4.39 1.99
CA PHE A 66 -6.28 5.64 1.25
C PHE A 66 -6.80 5.36 -0.17
N HIS A 67 -8.10 5.59 -0.37
CA HIS A 67 -8.72 5.55 -1.69
C HIS A 67 -8.38 6.84 -2.44
N HIS A 68 -7.23 6.88 -3.12
CA HIS A 68 -6.98 7.86 -4.18
C HIS A 68 -7.52 7.34 -5.51
N ASN A 69 -7.87 8.28 -6.40
CA ASN A 69 -8.23 7.93 -7.77
C ASN A 69 -6.99 7.41 -8.49
N LYS A 70 -7.11 6.25 -9.13
CA LYS A 70 -6.10 5.78 -10.07
C LYS A 70 -6.13 6.61 -11.34
N TYR A 71 -4.97 6.70 -11.99
CA TYR A 71 -4.80 7.44 -13.23
C TYR A 71 -4.48 6.51 -14.39
N PRO A 72 -5.07 6.72 -15.58
CA PRO A 72 -4.78 5.91 -16.76
C PRO A 72 -3.32 5.95 -17.22
N PHE A 73 -2.67 7.11 -17.07
CA PHE A 73 -1.30 7.32 -17.56
C PHE A 73 -0.47 8.16 -16.60
N ALA A 74 0.86 7.98 -16.65
CA ALA A 74 1.82 8.87 -16.01
C ALA A 74 3.04 9.14 -16.88
N VAL A 75 3.64 10.31 -16.69
CA VAL A 75 4.90 10.71 -17.32
C VAL A 75 5.89 11.16 -16.25
N LEU A 76 7.04 10.50 -16.18
CA LEU A 76 8.19 10.96 -15.41
C LEU A 76 9.04 11.88 -16.29
N GLU A 77 8.96 13.19 -16.05
CA GLU A 77 9.81 14.17 -16.72
C GLU A 77 11.16 14.30 -15.99
N VAL A 78 12.24 14.12 -16.75
CA VAL A 78 13.63 14.20 -16.27
C VAL A 78 14.49 14.96 -17.27
N CYS A 79 15.64 15.47 -16.82
CA CYS A 79 16.71 15.92 -17.72
C CYS A 79 17.96 15.08 -17.48
N ASP A 80 18.48 14.41 -18.51
CA ASP A 80 19.79 13.75 -18.43
C ASP A 80 20.91 14.70 -17.99
N CYS A 81 20.79 15.99 -18.34
CA CYS A 81 21.71 17.04 -17.91
C CYS A 81 21.80 17.24 -16.39
N ASN A 82 20.76 16.85 -15.65
CA ASN A 82 20.63 17.04 -14.21
C ASN A 82 20.48 15.71 -13.46
N LEU A 83 20.24 14.60 -14.17
CA LEU A 83 20.00 13.27 -13.61
C LEU A 83 21.18 12.75 -12.78
N ALA A 84 22.41 13.21 -13.07
CA ALA A 84 23.60 12.97 -12.27
C ALA A 84 23.42 13.36 -10.78
N ARG A 85 22.57 14.36 -10.49
CA ARG A 85 22.31 14.85 -9.13
C ARG A 85 21.26 14.03 -8.37
N PHE A 86 20.56 13.13 -9.06
CA PHE A 86 19.51 12.29 -8.51
C PHE A 86 19.88 10.80 -8.73
N PRO A 87 21.00 10.32 -8.15
CA PRO A 87 21.50 8.97 -8.41
C PRO A 87 20.49 7.87 -8.10
N GLN A 88 19.62 8.08 -7.12
CA GLN A 88 18.65 7.09 -6.64
C GLN A 88 17.56 6.71 -7.65
N ILE A 89 17.28 7.56 -8.65
CA ILE A 89 16.32 7.27 -9.73
C ILE A 89 16.99 6.95 -11.08
N GLN A 90 18.32 7.03 -11.17
CA GLN A 90 19.04 6.78 -12.42
C GLN A 90 18.77 5.38 -12.96
N ALA A 91 18.70 4.39 -12.07
CA ALA A 91 18.40 3.02 -12.45
C ALA A 91 17.04 2.92 -13.15
N PHE A 92 16.02 3.58 -12.59
CA PHE A 92 14.67 3.63 -13.18
C PHE A 92 14.69 4.15 -14.63
N VAL A 93 15.41 5.25 -14.87
CA VAL A 93 15.50 5.89 -16.20
C VAL A 93 16.38 5.07 -17.16
N HIS A 94 17.62 4.77 -16.79
CA HIS A 94 18.60 4.15 -17.70
C HIS A 94 18.32 2.68 -18.01
N LYS A 95 17.65 1.95 -17.11
CA LYS A 95 17.26 0.55 -17.34
C LYS A 95 15.87 0.40 -17.96
N ASP A 96 15.24 1.51 -18.37
CA ASP A 96 13.90 1.54 -18.95
C ASP A 96 12.86 0.81 -18.07
N MET A 97 12.90 1.04 -16.76
CA MET A 97 12.03 0.32 -15.82
C MET A 97 10.56 0.71 -15.99
N ALA A 98 10.27 1.88 -16.58
CA ALA A 98 8.91 2.30 -16.93
C ALA A 98 8.19 1.33 -17.89
N SER A 99 8.93 0.51 -18.63
CA SER A 99 8.38 -0.50 -19.55
C SER A 99 7.47 -1.53 -18.88
N GLN A 100 7.63 -1.78 -17.57
CA GLN A 100 6.81 -2.75 -16.82
C GLN A 100 5.32 -2.37 -16.74
N TRP A 101 4.96 -1.11 -16.98
CA TRP A 101 3.57 -0.64 -17.04
C TRP A 101 3.00 -0.61 -18.47
N TYR A 102 3.58 -1.35 -19.41
CA TYR A 102 3.03 -1.56 -20.77
C TYR A 102 2.67 -0.26 -21.51
N GLY A 103 3.48 0.78 -21.32
CA GLY A 103 3.30 2.10 -21.94
C GLY A 103 2.33 3.04 -21.23
N LYS A 104 1.75 2.64 -20.10
CA LYS A 104 0.95 3.54 -19.23
C LYS A 104 1.84 4.55 -18.51
N VAL A 105 3.03 4.14 -18.09
CA VAL A 105 4.08 4.99 -17.53
C VAL A 105 5.14 5.24 -18.60
N LYS A 106 5.57 6.50 -18.76
CA LYS A 106 6.62 6.88 -19.73
C LYS A 106 7.64 7.81 -19.09
N VAL A 107 8.90 7.66 -19.48
CA VAL A 107 9.94 8.65 -19.15
C VAL A 107 10.05 9.64 -20.30
N LYS A 108 10.05 10.94 -19.99
CA LYS A 108 10.16 12.01 -20.99
C LYS A 108 11.34 12.92 -20.64
N GLN A 109 12.21 13.12 -21.63
CA GLN A 109 13.35 14.02 -21.51
C GLN A 109 12.91 15.48 -21.74
N VAL A 110 13.07 16.32 -20.72
CA VAL A 110 12.78 17.75 -20.77
C VAL A 110 13.96 18.51 -20.21
N ARG A 111 14.52 19.44 -20.98
CA ARG A 111 15.75 20.15 -20.58
C ARG A 111 15.51 21.01 -19.35
N GLY A 112 16.42 20.91 -18.38
CA GLY A 112 16.44 21.75 -17.18
C GLY A 112 15.43 21.39 -16.10
N VAL A 113 14.58 20.38 -16.31
CA VAL A 113 13.62 19.96 -15.29
C VAL A 113 14.30 19.15 -14.18
N ARG A 114 13.68 19.20 -13.01
CA ARG A 114 13.96 18.27 -11.92
C ARG A 114 12.96 17.10 -12.00
N PRO A 115 13.31 15.91 -11.50
CA PRO A 115 12.44 14.73 -11.55
C PRO A 115 11.03 15.04 -11.07
N THR A 116 10.07 14.92 -11.97
CA THR A 116 8.67 15.31 -11.74
C THR A 116 7.75 14.28 -12.38
N VAL A 117 6.78 13.78 -11.62
CA VAL A 117 5.74 12.88 -12.14
C VAL A 117 4.50 13.69 -12.50
N LEU A 118 3.96 13.44 -13.69
CA LEU A 118 2.72 14.02 -14.18
C LEU A 118 1.69 12.91 -14.36
N LEU A 119 0.62 12.95 -13.57
CA LEU A 119 -0.49 12.00 -13.68
C LEU A 119 -1.51 12.52 -14.69
N LYS A 120 -1.96 11.65 -15.59
CA LYS A 120 -2.74 12.02 -16.77
C LYS A 120 -4.04 11.21 -16.84
N ASP A 121 -5.09 11.88 -17.28
CA ASP A 121 -6.37 11.25 -17.59
C ASP A 121 -6.33 10.48 -18.92
N ILE A 122 -7.45 9.83 -19.28
CA ILE A 122 -7.60 9.08 -20.54
C ILE A 122 -7.37 9.93 -21.79
N SER A 123 -7.51 11.25 -21.70
CA SER A 123 -7.31 12.19 -22.80
C SER A 123 -5.85 12.65 -22.89
N GLY A 124 -4.98 12.20 -21.98
CA GLY A 124 -3.58 12.60 -21.88
C GLY A 124 -3.36 13.95 -21.19
N VAL A 125 -4.42 14.54 -20.62
CA VAL A 125 -4.35 15.84 -19.91
C VAL A 125 -3.80 15.60 -18.51
N THR A 126 -2.80 16.39 -18.12
CA THR A 126 -2.23 16.32 -16.77
C THR A 126 -3.26 16.81 -15.74
N LYS A 127 -3.54 15.99 -14.74
CA LYS A 127 -4.40 16.33 -13.60
C LYS A 127 -3.60 16.68 -12.35
N GLU A 128 -2.47 16.03 -12.17
CA GLU A 128 -1.64 16.19 -10.98
C GLU A 128 -0.16 16.16 -11.35
N THR A 129 0.63 16.93 -10.59
CA THR A 129 2.07 17.08 -10.77
C THR A 129 2.75 16.90 -9.42
N LEU A 130 3.67 15.96 -9.33
CA LEU A 130 4.36 15.59 -8.10
C LEU A 130 5.86 15.79 -8.25
N ASN A 131 6.47 16.44 -7.26
CA ASN A 131 7.92 16.52 -7.15
C ASN A 131 8.45 15.22 -6.55
N VAL A 132 9.35 14.54 -7.28
CA VAL A 132 9.90 13.24 -6.88
C VAL A 132 11.42 13.26 -6.75
N GLU A 133 12.00 14.44 -6.48
CA GLU A 133 13.46 14.63 -6.37
C GLU A 133 14.10 13.78 -5.28
N GLN A 134 13.36 13.46 -4.23
CA GLN A 134 13.83 12.68 -3.07
C GLN A 134 13.46 11.20 -3.14
N TRP A 135 12.68 10.79 -4.15
CA TRP A 135 12.24 9.41 -4.26
C TRP A 135 13.35 8.56 -4.86
N ASP A 136 13.38 7.27 -4.51
CA ASP A 136 14.24 6.28 -5.11
C ASP A 136 13.47 5.39 -6.12
N THR A 137 14.17 4.42 -6.69
CA THR A 137 13.62 3.51 -7.70
C THR A 137 12.45 2.68 -7.14
N ASP A 138 12.57 2.19 -5.91
CA ASP A 138 11.56 1.32 -5.28
C ASP A 138 10.30 2.12 -4.94
N THR A 139 10.48 3.33 -4.39
CA THR A 139 9.38 4.26 -4.12
C THR A 139 8.61 4.62 -5.39
N LEU A 140 9.31 4.85 -6.52
CA LEU A 140 8.66 5.10 -7.81
C LEU A 140 7.85 3.89 -8.28
N ILE A 141 8.38 2.68 -8.12
CA ILE A 141 7.69 1.45 -8.50
C ILE A 141 6.43 1.26 -7.67
N ASP A 142 6.53 1.35 -6.35
CA ASP A 142 5.40 1.22 -5.43
C ASP A 142 4.34 2.27 -5.73
N PHE A 143 4.76 3.51 -5.94
CA PHE A 143 3.87 4.60 -6.33
C PHE A 143 3.11 4.27 -7.62
N PHE A 144 3.79 3.90 -8.70
CA PHE A 144 3.10 3.62 -9.96
C PHE A 144 2.21 2.38 -9.87
N ASN A 145 2.58 1.34 -9.10
CA ASN A 145 1.72 0.18 -8.88
C ASN A 145 0.41 0.54 -8.16
N GLN A 146 0.47 1.50 -7.24
CA GLN A 146 -0.69 1.91 -6.46
C GLN A 146 -1.53 2.98 -7.19
N TRP A 147 -0.91 3.85 -7.98
CA TRP A 147 -1.55 5.03 -8.58
C TRP A 147 -1.97 4.86 -10.05
N ILE A 148 -1.47 3.85 -10.76
CA ILE A 148 -1.82 3.62 -12.17
C ILE A 148 -2.84 2.49 -12.29
N GLU A 149 -3.80 2.66 -13.21
CA GLU A 149 -4.79 1.64 -13.60
C GLU A 149 -4.15 0.44 -14.31
#